data_AF-A0A957VLG8-F1
#
_entry.id   AF-A0A957VLG8-F1
#
_cell.length_a   1.000
_cell.length_b   1.000
_cell.length_c   1.000
_cell.angle_alpha   90.00
_cell.angle_beta   90.00
_cell.angle_gamma   90.00
#
_symmetry.space_group_name_H-M   'P 1'
#
loop_
_entity.id
_entity.type
_entity.pdbx_description
1 polymer ?
#
loop_
_entity_poly.entity_id
_entity_poly.type
_entity_poly.pdbx_seq_one_letter_code
_entity_poly.pdbx_strand_id
1 'polypeptide(L)'
;YFTIKIFAVYLFTQWVKGTFPRIRVDQMMIFAWKVLVPLVLVLILWQMLAMKLFDAQWLQLVAIFIGNIVAVGYVLNVMSKYLKSEQIRTKRAFTPKSLVGTMEPISSTSSGD
;
A
#
# COMPACT_ATOMS: atom_id res chain seq x y z
N TYR A 1 -4.85 33.80 -1.57
CA TYR A 1 -4.25 32.68 -2.34
C TYR A 1 -3.47 31.71 -1.45
N PHE A 2 -2.38 32.13 -0.80
CA PHE A 2 -1.54 31.23 0.01
C PHE A 2 -2.28 30.62 1.21
N THR A 3 -3.08 31.43 1.93
CA THR A 3 -3.89 30.98 3.08
C THR A 3 -4.88 29.88 2.71
N ILE A 4 -5.54 29.99 1.56
CA ILE A 4 -6.49 28.99 1.07
C ILE A 4 -5.76 27.68 0.75
N LYS A 5 -4.57 27.74 0.13
CA LYS A 5 -3.75 26.55 -0.14
C LYS A 5 -3.33 25.83 1.14
N ILE A 6 -2.85 26.58 2.14
CA ILE A 6 -2.46 26.00 3.44
C ILE A 6 -3.66 25.32 4.10
N PHE A 7 -4.81 26.00 4.15
CA PHE A 7 -6.00 25.46 4.77
C PHE A 7 -6.50 24.20 4.04
N ALA A 8 -6.44 24.19 2.70
CA ALA A 8 -6.76 23.01 1.90
C ALA A 8 -5.84 21.82 2.20
N VAL A 9 -4.51 22.03 2.26
CA VAL A 9 -3.55 20.98 2.61
C VAL A 9 -3.77 20.49 4.04
N TYR A 10 -4.02 21.40 4.98
CA TYR A 10 -4.30 21.04 6.37
C TYR A 10 -5.54 20.14 6.48
N LEU A 11 -6.67 20.57 5.90
CA LEU A 11 -7.90 19.77 5.91
C LEU A 11 -7.70 18.41 5.22
N PHE A 12 -7.01 18.38 4.09
CA PHE A 12 -6.68 17.14 3.39
C PHE A 12 -5.87 16.19 4.27
N THR A 13 -4.82 16.67 4.95
CA THR A 13 -4.01 15.81 5.83
C THR A 13 -4.80 15.28 7.03
N GLN A 14 -5.72 16.05 7.61
CA GLN A 14 -6.59 15.55 8.68
C GLN A 14 -7.59 14.51 8.16
N TRP A 15 -8.16 14.74 6.97
CA TRP A 15 -9.07 13.79 6.33
C TRP A 15 -8.39 12.44 6.02
N VAL A 16 -7.17 12.48 5.49
CA VAL A 16 -6.30 11.31 5.27
C VAL A 16 -6.10 10.56 6.58
N LYS A 17 -5.67 11.24 7.66
CA LYS A 17 -5.47 10.58 8.97
C LYS A 17 -6.74 9.91 9.51
N GLY A 18 -7.93 10.47 9.23
CA GLY A 18 -9.21 9.90 9.62
C GLY A 18 -9.67 8.70 8.77
N THR A 19 -9.19 8.61 7.52
CA THR A 19 -9.63 7.59 6.55
C THR A 19 -8.69 6.38 6.48
N PHE A 20 -7.39 6.56 6.74
CA PHE A 20 -6.42 5.47 6.66
C PHE A 20 -6.36 4.65 7.97
N PRO A 21 -6.67 3.34 7.94
CA PRO A 21 -6.49 2.45 9.10
C PRO A 21 -4.99 2.32 9.41
N ARG A 22 -4.59 2.27 10.70
CA ARG A 22 -3.18 2.32 11.16
C ARG A 22 -2.22 1.46 10.31
N ILE A 23 -1.51 2.10 9.37
CA ILE A 23 -0.52 1.45 8.51
C ILE A 23 0.84 1.49 9.21
N ARG A 24 1.58 0.37 9.21
CA ARG A 24 2.95 0.35 9.73
C ARG A 24 3.89 1.11 8.78
N VAL A 25 4.77 1.93 9.34
CA VAL A 25 5.75 2.75 8.58
C VAL A 25 6.60 1.88 7.64
N ASP A 26 6.88 0.64 8.01
CA ASP A 26 7.68 -0.29 7.21
C ASP A 26 7.03 -0.62 5.85
N GLN A 27 5.69 -0.77 5.79
CA GLN A 27 4.99 -1.03 4.53
C GLN A 27 5.06 0.19 3.60
N MET A 28 4.94 1.38 4.19
CA MET A 28 5.10 2.64 3.46
C MET A 28 6.53 2.82 2.95
N MET A 29 7.53 2.44 3.75
CA MET A 29 8.94 2.47 3.36
C MET A 29 9.21 1.54 2.18
N ILE A 30 8.72 0.30 2.22
CA ILE A 30 8.90 -0.66 1.12
C ILE A 30 8.28 -0.13 -0.18
N PHE A 31 7.09 0.47 -0.12
CA PHE A 31 6.47 1.11 -1.29
C PHE A 31 7.29 2.31 -1.80
N ALA A 32 7.75 3.17 -0.90
CA ALA A 32 8.56 4.33 -1.25
C ALA A 32 9.85 3.92 -1.97
N TRP A 33 10.58 2.97 -1.40
CA TRP A 33 11.89 2.57 -1.91
C TRP A 33 11.83 1.66 -3.14
N LYS A 34 10.86 0.72 -3.19
CA LYS A 34 10.79 -0.24 -4.31
C LYS A 34 9.95 0.25 -5.49
N VAL A 35 9.09 1.24 -5.29
CA VAL A 35 8.16 1.72 -6.34
C VAL A 35 8.39 3.19 -6.64
N LEU A 36 8.29 4.09 -5.65
CA LEU A 36 8.32 5.54 -5.91
C LEU A 36 9.70 6.04 -6.37
N VAL A 37 10.78 5.66 -5.68
CA VAL A 37 12.14 6.10 -6.04
C VAL A 37 12.54 5.70 -7.46
N PRO A 38 12.49 4.41 -7.86
CA PRO A 38 12.85 4.04 -9.23
C PRO A 38 11.90 4.64 -10.28
N LEU A 39 10.61 4.78 -9.96
CA LEU A 39 9.64 5.40 -10.88
C LEU A 39 9.98 6.86 -11.18
N VAL A 40 10.33 7.65 -10.16
CA VAL A 40 10.68 9.07 -10.35
C VAL A 40 11.94 9.21 -11.19
N LEU A 41 12.94 8.34 -11.00
CA LEU A 41 14.15 8.34 -11.83
C LEU A 41 13.83 8.07 -13.31
N VAL A 42 13.01 7.05 -13.58
CA VAL A 42 12.57 6.74 -14.96
C VAL A 42 11.78 7.89 -15.57
N LEU A 43 10.88 8.51 -14.80
CA LEU A 43 10.09 9.67 -15.25
C LEU A 43 10.95 10.87 -15.62
N ILE A 44 11.94 11.21 -14.79
CA ILE A 44 12.84 12.34 -15.07
C ILE A 44 13.69 12.04 -16.30
N LEU A 45 14.21 10.81 -16.45
CA LEU A 45 14.95 10.41 -17.65
C LEU A 45 14.08 10.48 -18.90
N TRP A 46 12.84 9.97 -18.83
CA TRP A 46 11.86 10.07 -19.91
C TRP A 46 11.59 11.52 -20.30
N GLN A 47 11.38 12.37 -19.29
CA GLN A 47 11.13 13.80 -19.46
C GLN A 47 12.30 14.46 -20.20
N MET A 48 13.53 14.24 -19.75
CA MET A 48 14.73 14.76 -20.41
C MET A 48 14.86 14.28 -21.85
N LEU A 49 14.55 13.00 -22.09
CA LEU A 49 14.65 12.37 -23.41
C LEU A 49 13.57 12.93 -24.36
N ALA A 50 12.35 13.15 -23.87
CA ALA A 50 11.28 13.81 -24.60
C ALA A 50 11.64 15.25 -24.99
N MET A 51 12.34 15.98 -24.11
CA MET A 51 12.80 17.33 -24.44
C MET A 51 13.91 17.34 -25.51
N LYS A 52 14.76 16.31 -25.56
CA LYS A 52 15.86 16.24 -26.52
C LYS A 52 15.45 15.70 -27.89
N LEU A 53 14.45 14.81 -27.95
CA LEU A 53 14.01 14.18 -29.20
C LEU A 53 13.00 15.00 -30.00
N PHE A 54 12.23 15.88 -29.34
CA PHE A 54 11.14 16.61 -29.99
C PHE A 54 11.32 18.12 -29.79
N ASP A 55 11.75 18.82 -30.85
CA ASP A 55 11.83 20.29 -30.85
C ASP A 55 10.46 20.96 -31.02
N ALA A 56 9.49 20.25 -31.58
CA ALA A 56 8.13 20.73 -31.72
C ALA A 56 7.39 20.69 -30.37
N GLN A 57 7.03 21.87 -29.85
CA GLN A 57 6.39 22.06 -28.55
C GLN A 57 5.17 21.15 -28.33
N TRP A 58 4.32 20.98 -29.35
CA TRP A 58 3.12 20.14 -29.26
C TRP A 58 3.46 18.66 -29.07
N LEU A 59 4.48 18.16 -29.78
CA LEU A 59 4.97 16.78 -29.66
C LEU A 59 5.63 16.53 -28.31
N GLN A 60 6.40 17.51 -27.83
CA GLN A 60 7.01 17.47 -26.51
C GLN A 60 5.93 17.36 -25.41
N LEU A 61 4.91 18.22 -25.44
CA LEU A 61 3.79 18.18 -24.48
C LEU A 61 3.07 16.83 -24.50
N VAL A 62 2.78 16.29 -25.69
CA VAL A 62 2.12 14.98 -25.83
C VAL A 62 3.01 13.86 -25.29
N ALA A 63 4.31 13.85 -25.58
CA ALA A 63 5.24 12.84 -25.08
C ALA A 63 5.36 12.85 -23.54
N ILE A 64 5.36 14.04 -22.94
CA ILE A 64 5.37 14.23 -21.48
C ILE A 64 4.07 13.72 -20.87
N PHE A 65 2.94 14.08 -21.47
CA PHE A 65 1.63 13.68 -21.00
C PHE A 65 1.47 12.16 -21.04
N ILE A 66 1.91 11.52 -22.12
CA ILE A 66 1.94 10.05 -22.25
C ILE A 66 2.80 9.43 -21.15
N GLY A 67 4.02 9.96 -20.91
CA GLY A 67 4.90 9.46 -19.85
C GLY A 67 4.25 9.51 -18.46
N ASN A 68 3.55 10.60 -18.15
CA ASN A 68 2.81 10.74 -16.90
C ASN A 68 1.64 9.75 -16.79
N ILE A 69 0.86 9.55 -17.87
CA ILE A 69 -0.23 8.57 -17.87
C ILE A 69 0.31 7.15 -17.66
N VAL A 70 1.41 6.79 -18.32
CA VAL A 70 2.05 5.48 -18.14
C VAL A 70 2.51 5.28 -16.71
N ALA A 71 3.14 6.30 -16.10
CA ALA A 71 3.56 6.23 -14.71
C ALA A 71 2.38 6.08 -13.73
N VAL A 72 1.29 6.83 -13.95
CA VAL A 72 0.06 6.68 -13.16
C VAL A 72 -0.51 5.29 -13.32
N GLY A 73 -0.62 4.77 -14.55
CA GLY A 73 -1.09 3.42 -14.83
C GLY A 73 -0.24 2.34 -14.15
N TYR A 74 1.08 2.49 -14.16
CA TYR A 74 2.00 1.59 -13.46
C TYR A 74 1.77 1.61 -11.94
N VAL A 75 1.66 2.78 -11.33
CA VAL A 75 1.39 2.93 -9.90
C VAL A 75 0.04 2.31 -9.53
N LEU A 76 -1.00 2.54 -10.33
CA LEU A 76 -2.32 1.95 -10.11
C LEU A 76 -2.29 0.42 -10.21
N ASN A 77 -1.53 -0.16 -11.15
CA ASN A 77 -1.37 -1.61 -11.28
C ASN A 77 -0.72 -2.20 -10.02
N VAL A 78 0.35 -1.56 -9.56
CA VAL A 78 1.10 -1.96 -8.35
C VAL A 78 0.20 -1.86 -7.12
N MET A 79 -0.50 -0.74 -6.92
CA MET A 79 -1.43 -0.54 -5.81
C MET A 79 -2.58 -1.56 -5.82
N SER A 80 -3.16 -1.83 -6.99
CA SER A 80 -4.23 -2.82 -7.15
C SER A 80 -3.79 -4.22 -6.75
N LYS A 81 -2.53 -4.60 -7.03
CA LYS A 81 -1.95 -5.88 -6.60
C LYS A 81 -1.79 -5.94 -5.08
N TYR A 82 -1.36 -4.85 -4.44
CA TYR A 82 -1.24 -4.79 -2.98
C TYR A 82 -2.58 -4.91 -2.27
N LEU A 83 -3.62 -4.19 -2.70
CA LEU A 83 -4.97 -4.26 -2.10
C LEU A 83 -5.59 -5.66 -2.22
N LYS A 84 -5.40 -6.35 -3.36
CA LYS A 84 -6.00 -7.68 -3.59
C LYS A 84 -5.40 -8.78 -2.70
N SER A 85 -4.17 -8.60 -2.22
CA SER A 85 -3.46 -9.59 -1.40
C SER A 85 -4.00 -9.74 0.03
N GLU A 86 -4.73 -8.75 0.55
CA GLU A 86 -5.22 -8.78 1.94
C GLU A 86 -6.51 -9.60 2.13
N GLN A 87 -7.30 -9.79 1.07
CA GLN A 87 -8.58 -10.51 1.18
C GLN A 87 -8.44 -12.04 1.36
N ILE A 88 -7.24 -12.61 1.21
CA ILE A 88 -7.03 -14.07 1.27
C ILE A 88 -6.74 -14.55 2.72
N ARG A 89 -6.42 -13.65 3.67
CA ARG A 89 -6.03 -14.01 5.05
C ARG A 89 -7.16 -13.90 6.09
N THR A 90 -8.42 -13.90 5.68
CA THR A 90 -9.59 -13.97 6.59
C THR A 90 -10.24 -15.36 6.63
N LYS A 91 -9.67 -16.36 5.95
CA LYS A 91 -10.17 -17.75 5.95
C LYS A 91 -9.21 -18.78 6.53
N ARG A 92 -8.34 -18.40 7.48
CA ARG A 92 -7.85 -19.40 8.45
C ARG A 92 -8.78 -19.34 9.64
N ALA A 93 -9.83 -20.16 9.57
CA ALA A 93 -10.58 -20.56 10.74
C ALA A 93 -9.57 -20.91 11.83
N PHE A 94 -9.55 -20.12 12.89
CA PHE A 94 -9.08 -20.63 14.17
C PHE A 94 -9.97 -21.83 14.44
N THR A 95 -9.49 -23.04 14.17
CA THR A 95 -9.94 -24.16 14.96
C THR A 95 -9.49 -23.80 16.37
N PRO A 96 -10.40 -23.53 17.32
CA PRO A 96 -9.98 -23.52 18.71
C PRO A 96 -9.44 -24.92 18.97
N LYS A 97 -8.11 -25.08 18.97
CA LYS A 97 -7.50 -26.24 19.57
C LYS A 97 -7.84 -26.06 21.04
N SER A 98 -8.90 -26.74 21.47
CA SER A 98 -9.34 -26.72 22.86
C SER A 98 -8.13 -27.08 23.70
N LEU A 99 -7.57 -26.07 24.36
CA LEU A 99 -6.53 -26.18 25.40
C LEU A 99 -7.15 -26.70 26.71
N VAL A 100 -8.28 -27.40 26.62
CA VAL A 100 -8.90 -28.11 27.72
C VAL A 100 -8.16 -29.42 27.85
N GLY A 101 -7.48 -29.54 28.99
CA GLY A 101 -6.75 -30.73 29.37
C GLY A 101 -7.59 -31.97 29.12
N THR A 102 -6.92 -32.98 28.59
CA THR A 102 -7.39 -34.37 28.72
C THR A 102 -7.66 -34.58 30.21
N MET A 103 -8.93 -34.57 30.61
CA MET A 103 -9.32 -35.03 31.93
C MET A 103 -8.91 -36.50 31.97
N GLU A 104 -7.76 -36.77 32.55
CA GLU A 104 -7.45 -38.11 33.03
C GLU A 104 -8.48 -38.38 34.14
N PRO A 105 -9.32 -39.43 34.02
CA PRO A 105 -10.28 -39.72 35.07
C PRO A 105 -9.50 -40.04 36.34
N ILE A 106 -9.70 -39.22 37.38
CA ILE A 106 -9.24 -39.54 38.72
C ILE A 106 -9.78 -40.93 39.06
N SER A 107 -8.89 -41.91 39.17
CA SER A 107 -9.21 -43.24 39.67
C SER A 107 -9.68 -43.10 41.11
N SER A 108 -10.99 -43.08 41.32
CA SER A 108 -11.58 -43.20 42.64
C SER A 108 -11.39 -44.63 43.14
N THR A 109 -10.18 -44.97 43.57
CA THR A 109 -9.96 -46.11 44.47
C THR A 109 -10.08 -45.59 45.89
N SER A 110 -11.33 -45.39 46.31
CA SER A 110 -11.72 -45.55 47.71
C SER A 110 -12.55 -46.82 47.74
N SER A 111 -11.92 -47.92 48.14
CA SER A 111 -12.64 -49.11 48.57
C SER A 111 -11.71 -49.94 49.45
N GLY A 112 -11.99 -49.92 50.75
CA GLY A 112 -11.66 -50.90 51.78
C GLY A 112 -10.20 -51.36 51.87
N ASP A 113 -9.49 -50.87 52.89
CA ASP A 113 -9.06 -51.67 54.05
C ASP A 113 -8.53 -50.75 55.17
#